data_AF-A0A9W6Z7Z4-F1
#
_entry.id   AF-A0A9W6Z7Z4-F1
#
_cell.length_a   1.000
_cell.length_b   1.000
_cell.length_c   1.000
_cell.angle_alpha   90.00
_cell.angle_beta   90.00
_cell.angle_gamma   90.00
#
_symmetry.space_group_name_H-M   'P 1'
#
loop_
_entity.id
_entity.type
_entity.pdbx_description
1 polymer ?
#
loop_
_entity_poly.entity_id
_entity_poly.type
_entity_poly.pdbx_seq_one_letter_code
_entity_poly.pdbx_strand_id
1 'polypeptide(L)'
;MVHKLVTGSAKLTFPYLKLYSLPTPNGVKVTILMELLGLDYYVQKIDIMKGVQKEPWYLKMNPNGRIPTLEIVDESGKSTYISESAAIMYYLSDKYDKERKFSYGPESPYHYEQLEWVFFQMAGLGPMKGQFHHFAFFAKEKIEYGIKRYHDETFRLIGVLEERLKRNGTGYLVGDHLSLADIACFPWLRIMAQ
;
A
#
# COMPACT_ATOMS: atom_id res chain seq x y z
N MET A 1 9.26 -18.09 0.92
CA MET A 1 9.01 -17.33 2.17
C MET A 1 7.75 -17.87 2.82
N VAL A 2 7.70 -18.00 4.15
CA VAL A 2 6.57 -18.65 4.82
C VAL A 2 5.60 -17.59 5.35
N HIS A 3 4.53 -17.28 4.61
CA HIS A 3 3.42 -16.52 5.19
C HIS A 3 2.72 -17.42 6.20
N LYS A 4 2.96 -17.16 7.47
CA LYS A 4 2.18 -17.79 8.53
C LYS A 4 0.92 -16.97 8.70
N LEU A 5 -0.18 -17.45 8.13
CA LEU A 5 -1.50 -17.00 8.53
C LEU A 5 -1.59 -17.23 10.04
N VAL A 6 -1.81 -16.17 10.82
CA VAL A 6 -2.04 -16.33 12.26
C VAL A 6 -3.48 -16.78 12.41
N THR A 7 -3.70 -18.09 12.34
CA THR A 7 -4.97 -18.71 12.68
C THR A 7 -4.87 -19.25 14.11
N GLY A 8 -5.52 -18.57 15.06
CA GLY A 8 -5.58 -19.00 16.46
C GLY A 8 -4.51 -18.42 17.39
N SER A 9 -4.40 -18.97 18.60
CA SER A 9 -3.62 -18.49 19.74
C SER A 9 -2.12 -18.85 19.71
N ALA A 10 -1.53 -18.99 18.52
CA ALA A 10 -0.11 -19.31 18.40
C ALA A 10 0.74 -18.19 19.03
N LYS A 11 1.55 -18.52 20.04
CA LYS A 11 2.51 -17.58 20.63
C LYS A 11 3.60 -17.27 19.60
N LEU A 12 3.57 -16.05 19.08
CA LEU A 12 4.63 -15.53 18.22
C LEU A 12 5.90 -15.30 19.06
N THR A 13 7.06 -15.65 18.52
CA THR A 13 8.37 -15.37 19.14
C THR A 13 8.83 -13.98 18.73
N PHE A 14 9.32 -13.21 19.69
CA PHE A 14 9.88 -11.88 19.42
C PHE A 14 11.30 -11.97 18.84
N PRO A 15 11.73 -10.99 18.02
CA PRO A 15 10.93 -9.92 17.43
C PRO A 15 10.09 -10.40 16.23
N TYR A 16 9.02 -9.69 15.87
CA TYR A 16 8.25 -10.01 14.66
C TYR A 16 7.57 -8.80 14.02
N LEU A 17 7.22 -8.98 12.74
CA LEU A 17 6.33 -8.10 11.99
C LEU A 17 4.96 -8.77 11.81
N LYS A 18 3.89 -8.02 12.06
CA LYS A 18 2.52 -8.49 11.85
C LYS A 18 1.71 -7.45 11.08
N LEU A 19 1.13 -7.88 9.97
CA LEU A 19 0.34 -7.05 9.08
C LEU A 19 -1.15 -7.32 9.27
N TYR A 20 -1.89 -6.32 9.71
CA TYR A 20 -3.35 -6.33 9.77
C TYR A 20 -3.90 -5.80 8.44
N SER A 21 -4.42 -6.69 7.60
CA SER A 21 -4.71 -6.35 6.21
C SER A 21 -5.73 -7.27 5.53
N LEU A 22 -5.97 -7.02 4.25
CA LEU A 22 -6.84 -7.75 3.32
C LEU A 22 -6.21 -7.61 1.92
N PRO A 23 -6.43 -8.54 0.96
CA PRO A 23 -5.91 -8.44 -0.42
C PRO A 23 -6.57 -7.33 -1.27
N THR A 24 -6.59 -6.11 -0.74
CA THR A 24 -6.93 -4.87 -1.44
C THR A 24 -5.66 -4.24 -2.02
N PRO A 25 -5.76 -3.29 -2.97
CA PRO A 25 -4.58 -2.61 -3.51
C PRO A 25 -3.64 -2.05 -2.44
N ASN A 26 -4.16 -1.36 -1.42
CA ASN A 26 -3.32 -0.78 -0.36
C ASN A 26 -2.62 -1.85 0.49
N GLY A 27 -3.29 -2.97 0.77
CA GLY A 27 -2.68 -4.11 1.47
C GLY A 27 -1.61 -4.79 0.62
N VAL A 28 -1.88 -4.95 -0.67
CA VAL A 28 -0.99 -5.63 -1.63
C VAL A 28 0.31 -4.86 -1.86
N LYS A 29 0.29 -3.52 -1.85
CA LYS A 29 1.53 -2.70 -1.93
C LYS A 29 2.55 -3.12 -0.87
N VAL A 30 2.08 -3.22 0.37
CA VAL A 30 2.92 -3.55 1.52
C VAL A 30 3.43 -4.97 1.39
N THR A 31 2.57 -5.94 1.06
CA THR A 31 3.02 -7.33 0.92
C THR A 31 4.00 -7.51 -0.24
N ILE A 32 3.82 -6.82 -1.37
CA ILE A 32 4.81 -6.86 -2.47
C ILE A 32 6.19 -6.47 -1.96
N LEU A 33 6.30 -5.34 -1.24
CA LEU A 33 7.59 -4.90 -0.73
C LEU A 33 8.16 -5.87 0.31
N MET A 34 7.33 -6.41 1.21
CA MET A 34 7.78 -7.40 2.20
C MET A 34 8.31 -8.67 1.53
N GLU A 35 7.68 -9.15 0.45
CA GLU A 35 8.15 -10.28 -0.34
C GLU A 35 9.49 -9.98 -1.02
N LEU A 36 9.59 -8.83 -1.69
CA LEU A 36 10.79 -8.43 -2.41
C LEU A 36 12.00 -8.28 -1.47
N LEU A 37 11.76 -7.81 -0.25
CA LEU A 37 12.78 -7.66 0.79
C LEU A 37 13.11 -8.95 1.54
N GLY A 38 12.38 -10.01 1.25
CA GLY A 38 12.66 -11.30 1.82
C GLY A 38 12.23 -11.47 3.29
N LEU A 39 11.23 -10.71 3.75
CA LEU A 39 10.89 -10.61 5.17
C LEU A 39 9.97 -11.75 5.63
N ASP A 40 10.25 -12.28 6.82
CA ASP A 40 9.30 -13.10 7.55
C ASP A 40 8.29 -12.23 8.29
N TYR A 41 7.00 -12.45 8.05
CA TYR A 41 5.92 -11.72 8.72
C TYR A 41 4.65 -12.54 8.85
N TYR A 42 3.82 -12.08 9.78
CA TYR A 42 2.50 -12.63 10.06
C TYR A 42 1.41 -11.78 9.42
N VAL A 43 0.31 -12.41 9.00
CA VAL A 43 -0.87 -11.68 8.51
C VAL A 43 -2.08 -12.00 9.38
N GLN A 44 -2.72 -10.94 9.89
CA GLN A 44 -4.07 -11.02 10.44
C GLN A 44 -5.06 -10.42 9.46
N LYS A 45 -5.99 -11.25 8.99
CA LYS A 45 -7.06 -10.81 8.09
C LYS A 45 -8.01 -9.87 8.84
N ILE A 46 -8.26 -8.71 8.26
CA ILE A 46 -9.27 -7.75 8.73
C ILE A 46 -10.42 -7.73 7.72
N ASP A 47 -11.58 -8.27 8.12
CA ASP A 47 -12.77 -8.28 7.28
C ASP A 47 -13.44 -6.89 7.26
N ILE A 48 -13.08 -6.11 6.25
CA ILE A 48 -13.57 -4.72 6.12
C ILE A 48 -15.06 -4.64 5.79
N MET A 49 -15.65 -5.72 5.25
CA MET A 49 -17.08 -5.79 4.93
C MET A 49 -17.92 -5.96 6.19
N LYS A 50 -17.35 -6.57 7.23
CA LYS A 50 -17.96 -6.68 8.57
C LYS A 50 -17.62 -5.51 9.49
N GLY A 51 -16.81 -4.56 9.04
CA GLY A 51 -16.44 -3.39 9.85
C GLY A 51 -15.41 -3.68 10.94
N VAL A 52 -14.65 -4.79 10.88
CA VAL A 52 -13.65 -5.17 11.90
C VAL A 52 -12.62 -4.06 12.16
N GLN A 53 -12.23 -3.32 11.11
CA GLN A 53 -11.34 -2.15 11.19
C GLN A 53 -11.89 -0.97 12.00
N LYS A 54 -13.17 -1.04 12.41
CA LYS A 54 -13.85 -0.04 13.23
C LYS A 54 -14.05 -0.51 14.67
N GLU A 55 -13.67 -1.73 15.00
CA GLU A 55 -13.77 -2.24 16.37
C GLU A 55 -12.79 -1.51 17.31
N PRO A 56 -13.14 -1.33 18.59
CA PRO A 56 -12.34 -0.53 19.52
C PRO A 56 -10.88 -0.97 19.65
N TRP A 57 -10.60 -2.28 19.56
CA TRP A 57 -9.23 -2.79 19.63
C TRP A 57 -8.39 -2.43 18.40
N TYR A 58 -8.99 -2.39 17.21
CA TYR A 58 -8.30 -1.98 16.00
C TYR A 58 -8.04 -0.47 16.02
N LEU A 59 -9.04 0.30 16.45
CA LEU A 59 -8.94 1.77 16.54
C LEU A 59 -7.87 2.24 17.54
N LYS A 60 -7.57 1.46 18.58
CA LYS A 60 -6.43 1.72 19.48
C LYS A 60 -5.08 1.67 18.76
N MET A 61 -4.94 0.82 17.75
CA MET A 61 -3.72 0.72 16.93
C MET A 61 -3.70 1.75 15.80
N ASN A 62 -4.87 1.97 15.18
CA ASN A 62 -5.01 2.87 14.05
C ASN A 62 -6.34 3.65 14.13
N PRO A 63 -6.31 4.93 14.54
CA PRO A 63 -7.52 5.73 14.73
C PRO A 63 -8.28 6.04 13.43
N ASN A 64 -7.62 5.96 12.26
CA ASN A 64 -8.31 6.11 10.96
C ASN A 64 -9.25 4.91 10.69
N GLY A 65 -9.01 3.77 11.32
CA GLY A 65 -9.79 2.56 11.13
C GLY A 65 -9.83 2.12 9.67
N ARG A 66 -8.66 2.06 9.03
CA ARG A 66 -8.45 1.56 7.67
C ARG A 66 -7.26 0.62 7.63
N ILE A 67 -7.28 -0.35 6.73
CA ILE A 67 -6.13 -1.22 6.45
C ILE A 67 -5.25 -0.61 5.34
N PRO A 68 -3.95 -0.97 5.27
CA PRO A 68 -3.21 -1.83 6.20
C PRO A 68 -2.74 -1.14 7.49
N THR A 69 -2.36 -1.92 8.48
CA THR A 69 -1.60 -1.47 9.67
C THR A 69 -0.52 -2.50 9.99
N LEU A 70 0.71 -2.04 10.14
CA LEU A 70 1.86 -2.86 10.52
C LEU A 70 2.09 -2.72 12.02
N GLU A 71 2.16 -3.85 12.71
CA GLU A 71 2.69 -3.96 14.06
C GLU A 71 4.13 -4.47 14.00
N ILE A 72 5.00 -3.79 14.73
CA ILE A 72 6.40 -4.15 14.92
C ILE A 72 6.55 -4.47 16.41
N VAL A 73 6.98 -5.69 16.72
CA VAL A 73 7.26 -6.10 18.09
C VAL A 73 8.75 -6.31 18.26
N ASP A 74 9.34 -5.57 19.19
CA ASP A 74 10.77 -5.67 19.50
C ASP A 74 11.10 -6.85 20.42
N GLU A 75 12.38 -7.05 20.71
CA GLU A 75 12.87 -8.15 21.56
C GLU A 75 12.30 -8.12 22.98
N SER A 76 11.89 -6.94 23.47
CA SER A 76 11.26 -6.78 24.79
C SER A 76 9.76 -7.11 24.79
N GLY A 77 9.18 -7.35 23.61
CA GLY A 77 7.75 -7.58 23.43
C GLY A 77 6.94 -6.28 23.32
N LYS A 78 7.59 -5.13 23.15
CA LYS A 78 6.90 -3.84 22.99
C LYS A 78 6.41 -3.67 21.55
N SER A 79 5.12 -3.43 21.39
CA SER A 79 4.51 -3.15 20.09
C SER A 79 4.59 -1.67 19.71
N THR A 80 4.93 -1.41 18.45
CA THR A 80 4.74 -0.12 17.78
C THR A 80 3.90 -0.33 16.52
N TYR A 81 3.04 0.64 16.19
CA TYR A 81 2.11 0.53 15.08
C TYR A 81 2.37 1.63 14.05
N ILE A 82 2.34 1.26 12.77
CA ILE A 82 2.41 2.17 11.63
C ILE A 82 1.20 1.90 10.74
N SER A 83 0.40 2.94 10.49
CA SER A 83 -0.68 2.95 9.51
C SER A 83 -0.29 3.75 8.27
N GLU A 84 -1.17 3.81 7.26
CA GLU A 84 -0.91 4.34 5.92
C GLU A 84 0.10 3.51 5.12
N SER A 85 -0.34 2.99 3.96
CA SER A 85 0.47 2.03 3.19
C SER A 85 1.82 2.60 2.73
N ALA A 86 1.88 3.89 2.38
CA ALA A 86 3.12 4.53 1.99
C ALA A 86 4.08 4.71 3.19
N ALA A 87 3.58 5.11 4.35
CA ALA A 87 4.41 5.23 5.55
C ALA A 87 5.00 3.88 5.99
N ILE A 88 4.19 2.81 5.91
CA ILE A 88 4.67 1.43 6.11
C ILE A 88 5.77 1.08 5.11
N MET A 89 5.58 1.39 3.81
CA MET A 89 6.59 1.11 2.79
C MET A 89 7.90 1.87 3.04
N TYR A 90 7.85 3.16 3.41
CA TYR A 90 9.05 3.92 3.76
C TYR A 90 9.77 3.33 4.98
N TYR A 91 9.03 2.97 6.04
CA TYR A 91 9.61 2.28 7.19
C TYR A 91 10.34 0.98 6.78
N LEU A 92 9.69 0.15 5.97
CA LEU A 92 10.27 -1.11 5.51
C LEU A 92 11.52 -0.89 4.65
N SER A 93 11.48 0.09 3.75
CA SER A 93 12.64 0.51 2.95
C SER A 93 13.80 0.94 3.85
N ASP A 94 13.57 1.85 4.80
CA ASP A 94 14.65 2.38 5.63
C ASP A 94 15.23 1.33 6.58
N LYS A 95 14.41 0.39 7.05
CA LYS A 95 14.85 -0.67 7.95
C LYS A 95 15.46 -1.86 7.25
N TYR A 96 14.99 -2.25 6.07
CA TYR A 96 15.34 -3.53 5.46
C TYR A 96 15.91 -3.42 4.03
N ASP A 97 15.60 -2.36 3.28
CA ASP A 97 16.19 -2.14 1.95
C ASP A 97 17.56 -1.45 2.02
N LYS A 98 18.52 -2.08 2.70
CA LYS A 98 19.85 -1.48 2.97
C LYS A 98 20.66 -1.23 1.71
N GLU A 99 20.46 -2.06 0.69
CA GLU A 99 21.13 -1.97 -0.60
C GLU A 99 20.37 -1.07 -1.58
N ARG A 100 19.23 -0.47 -1.19
CA ARG A 100 18.42 0.43 -2.02
C ARG A 100 18.03 -0.21 -3.35
N LYS A 101 17.61 -1.47 -3.30
CA LYS A 101 17.16 -2.25 -4.47
C LYS A 101 15.74 -1.90 -4.91
N PHE A 102 14.94 -1.37 -3.99
CA PHE A 102 13.52 -1.06 -4.22
C PHE A 102 13.14 0.35 -3.78
N SER A 103 14.13 1.19 -3.46
CA SER A 103 13.90 2.51 -2.87
C SER A 103 15.04 3.48 -3.14
N TYR A 104 14.70 4.75 -3.32
CA TYR A 104 15.66 5.86 -3.28
C TYR A 104 15.64 6.54 -1.91
N GLY A 105 16.74 6.37 -1.15
CA GLY A 105 16.93 7.00 0.17
C GLY A 105 17.28 8.49 0.09
N PRO A 106 17.34 9.21 1.22
CA PRO A 106 17.48 10.69 1.26
C PRO A 106 18.67 11.27 0.51
N GLU A 107 19.79 10.54 0.44
CA GLU A 107 21.01 10.98 -0.26
C GLU A 107 20.94 10.79 -1.79
N SER A 108 19.91 10.10 -2.29
CA SER A 108 19.74 9.89 -3.73
C SER A 108 19.18 11.13 -4.40
N PRO A 109 19.67 11.52 -5.60
CA PRO A 109 19.05 12.60 -6.38
C PRO A 109 17.60 12.28 -6.77
N TYR A 110 17.20 11.00 -6.76
CA TYR A 110 15.86 10.53 -7.09
C TYR A 110 14.90 10.49 -5.89
N HIS A 111 15.36 10.84 -4.68
CA HIS A 111 14.56 10.71 -3.45
C HIS A 111 13.24 11.47 -3.53
N TYR A 112 13.30 12.76 -3.89
CA TYR A 112 12.12 13.61 -3.96
C TYR A 112 11.22 13.28 -5.14
N GLU A 113 11.79 12.82 -6.25
CA GLU A 113 11.02 12.32 -7.39
C GLU A 113 10.24 11.06 -7.01
N GLN A 114 10.86 10.12 -6.26
CA GLN A 114 10.14 8.97 -5.69
C GLN A 114 9.01 9.41 -4.77
N LEU A 115 9.27 10.36 -3.86
CA LEU A 115 8.24 10.92 -2.98
C LEU A 115 7.07 11.49 -3.79
N GLU A 116 7.35 12.31 -4.80
CA GLU A 116 6.34 12.91 -5.67
C GLU A 116 5.40 11.84 -6.25
N TRP A 117 5.95 10.77 -6.83
CA TRP A 117 5.13 9.71 -7.44
C TRP A 117 4.40 8.83 -6.42
N VAL A 118 4.98 8.60 -5.24
CA VAL A 118 4.27 7.95 -4.13
C VAL A 118 3.11 8.83 -3.65
N PHE A 119 3.29 10.13 -3.51
CA PHE A 119 2.22 11.06 -3.11
C PHE A 119 1.18 11.23 -4.22
N PHE A 120 1.56 11.28 -5.49
CA PHE A 120 0.64 11.22 -6.64
C PHE A 120 -0.27 9.99 -6.54
N GLN A 121 0.31 8.84 -6.20
CA GLN A 121 -0.46 7.63 -5.99
C GLN A 121 -1.41 7.76 -4.79
N MET A 122 -0.90 8.18 -3.64
CA MET A 122 -1.66 8.21 -2.38
C MET A 122 -2.77 9.27 -2.36
N ALA A 123 -2.56 10.42 -3.01
CA ALA A 123 -3.50 11.54 -3.03
C ALA A 123 -4.35 11.61 -4.32
N GLY A 124 -3.87 11.06 -5.43
CA GLY A 124 -4.55 11.08 -6.72
C GLY A 124 -5.06 9.70 -7.13
N LEU A 125 -4.19 8.86 -7.69
CA LEU A 125 -4.57 7.60 -8.35
C LEU A 125 -5.43 6.70 -7.46
N GLY A 126 -4.98 6.43 -6.24
CA GLY A 126 -5.66 5.52 -5.31
C GLY A 126 -7.05 6.03 -4.92
N PRO A 127 -7.18 7.25 -4.35
CA PRO A 127 -8.47 7.81 -3.98
C PRO A 127 -9.45 7.93 -5.16
N MET A 128 -9.02 8.43 -6.32
CA MET A 128 -9.91 8.63 -7.47
C MET A 128 -10.42 7.30 -8.02
N LYS A 129 -9.53 6.30 -8.16
CA LYS A 129 -9.95 4.96 -8.57
C LYS A 129 -10.83 4.27 -7.52
N GLY A 130 -10.57 4.51 -6.24
CA GLY A 130 -11.43 4.04 -5.15
C GLY A 130 -12.85 4.60 -5.25
N GLN A 131 -13.00 5.88 -5.58
CA GLN A 131 -14.32 6.49 -5.81
C GLN A 131 -14.99 5.91 -7.05
N PHE A 132 -14.24 5.74 -8.16
CA PHE A 132 -14.78 5.10 -9.37
C PHE A 132 -15.35 3.71 -9.04
N HIS A 133 -14.59 2.88 -8.32
CA HIS A 133 -15.04 1.55 -7.93
C HIS A 133 -16.26 1.61 -7.00
N HIS A 134 -16.31 2.57 -6.08
CA HIS A 134 -17.47 2.76 -5.20
C HIS A 134 -18.73 3.03 -6.01
N PHE A 135 -18.74 4.07 -6.86
CA PHE A 135 -19.93 4.43 -7.64
C PHE A 135 -20.29 3.38 -8.69
N ALA A 136 -19.30 2.69 -9.27
CA ALA A 136 -19.54 1.67 -10.28
C ALA A 136 -20.09 0.37 -9.69
N PHE A 137 -19.62 -0.08 -8.51
CA PHE A 137 -19.88 -1.45 -8.03
C PHE A 137 -20.53 -1.55 -6.65
N PHE A 138 -20.36 -0.56 -5.77
CA PHE A 138 -20.74 -0.69 -4.36
C PHE A 138 -21.84 0.27 -3.91
N ALA A 139 -22.01 1.41 -4.59
CA ALA A 139 -23.08 2.34 -4.31
C ALA A 139 -24.44 1.66 -4.53
N LYS A 140 -25.37 1.86 -3.60
CA LYS A 140 -26.72 1.26 -3.65
C LYS A 140 -27.52 1.75 -4.86
N GLU A 141 -27.27 2.99 -5.27
CA GLU A 141 -27.92 3.66 -6.39
C GLU A 141 -26.87 3.99 -7.45
N LYS A 142 -27.29 3.89 -8.72
CA LYS A 142 -26.44 4.26 -9.86
C LYS A 142 -26.50 5.77 -10.06
N ILE A 143 -25.35 6.43 -9.87
CA ILE A 143 -25.20 7.87 -10.03
C ILE A 143 -24.28 8.11 -11.22
N GLU A 144 -24.87 8.27 -12.41
CA GLU A 144 -24.16 8.30 -13.69
C GLU A 144 -23.06 9.39 -13.73
N TYR A 145 -23.37 10.58 -13.21
CA TYR A 145 -22.40 11.67 -13.09
C TYR A 145 -21.19 11.27 -12.22
N GLY A 146 -21.42 10.58 -11.11
CA GLY A 146 -20.36 10.12 -10.21
C GLY A 146 -19.48 9.08 -10.89
N ILE A 147 -20.09 8.10 -11.55
CA ILE A 147 -19.37 7.08 -12.33
C ILE A 147 -18.50 7.76 -13.38
N LYS A 148 -19.09 8.60 -14.24
CA LYS A 148 -18.37 9.28 -15.32
C LYS A 148 -17.24 10.16 -14.79
N ARG A 149 -17.49 10.97 -13.76
CA ARG A 149 -16.47 11.88 -13.19
C ARG A 149 -15.23 11.12 -12.71
N TYR A 150 -15.42 10.06 -11.93
CA TYR A 150 -14.28 9.32 -11.36
C TYR A 150 -13.65 8.35 -12.37
N HIS A 151 -14.42 7.86 -13.34
CA HIS A 151 -13.90 7.15 -14.51
C HIS A 151 -12.91 8.05 -15.26
N ASP A 152 -13.36 9.22 -15.73
CA ASP A 152 -12.56 10.13 -16.54
C ASP A 152 -11.29 10.59 -15.81
N GLU A 153 -11.41 10.90 -14.51
CA GLU A 153 -10.24 11.27 -13.71
C GLU A 153 -9.27 10.10 -13.51
N THR A 154 -9.77 8.87 -13.30
CA THR A 154 -8.91 7.68 -13.21
C THR A 154 -8.12 7.48 -14.50
N PHE A 155 -8.77 7.57 -15.66
CA PHE A 155 -8.09 7.41 -16.95
C PHE A 155 -7.14 8.57 -17.28
N ARG A 156 -7.47 9.80 -16.86
CA ARG A 156 -6.53 10.93 -16.94
C ARG A 156 -5.26 10.65 -16.14
N LEU A 157 -5.38 10.16 -14.91
CA LEU A 157 -4.24 9.82 -14.03
C LEU A 157 -3.41 8.65 -14.59
N ILE A 158 -4.05 7.66 -15.24
CA ILE A 158 -3.34 6.61 -15.98
C ILE A 158 -2.55 7.21 -17.15
N GLY A 159 -3.14 8.15 -17.90
CA GLY A 159 -2.43 8.87 -18.96
C GLY A 159 -1.21 9.66 -18.47
N VAL A 160 -1.27 10.21 -17.25
CA VAL A 160 -0.11 10.88 -16.61
C VAL A 160 1.02 9.88 -16.33
N LEU A 161 0.69 8.66 -15.87
CA LEU A 161 1.70 7.61 -15.64
C LEU A 161 2.34 7.15 -16.94
N GLU A 162 1.54 6.97 -18.00
CA GLU A 162 2.04 6.62 -19.34
C GLU A 162 3.03 7.66 -19.86
N GLU A 163 2.68 8.95 -19.77
CA GLU A 163 3.58 10.04 -20.15
C GLU A 163 4.84 10.08 -19.29
N ARG A 164 4.71 9.84 -17.99
CA ARG A 164 5.87 9.78 -17.07
C ARG A 164 6.82 8.65 -17.47
N LEU A 165 6.32 7.44 -17.70
CA LEU A 165 7.14 6.30 -18.10
C LEU A 165 7.89 6.58 -19.40
N LYS A 166 7.23 7.21 -20.38
CA LYS A 166 7.87 7.66 -21.64
C LYS A 166 9.00 8.65 -21.39
N ARG A 167 8.78 9.66 -20.54
CA ARG A 167 9.79 10.69 -20.22
C ARG A 167 10.99 10.12 -19.47
N ASN A 168 10.76 9.18 -18.55
CA ASN A 168 11.86 8.55 -17.82
C ASN A 168 12.66 7.59 -18.72
N GLY A 169 12.00 6.87 -19.63
CA GLY A 169 12.65 6.06 -20.67
C GLY A 169 13.29 4.75 -20.19
N THR A 170 13.36 4.50 -18.88
CA THR A 170 13.95 3.29 -18.28
C THR A 170 12.93 2.16 -18.07
N GLY A 171 11.65 2.44 -18.30
CA GLY A 171 10.54 1.52 -17.99
C GLY A 171 10.04 1.56 -16.54
N TYR A 172 10.66 2.38 -15.69
CA TYR A 172 10.22 2.63 -14.30
C TYR A 172 9.70 4.06 -14.13
N LEU A 173 8.92 4.32 -13.08
CA LEU A 173 8.46 5.67 -12.80
C LEU A 173 9.62 6.59 -12.37
N VAL A 174 10.64 6.08 -11.69
CA VAL A 174 11.73 6.86 -11.12
C VAL A 174 13.07 6.16 -11.29
N GLY A 175 14.08 6.91 -11.75
CA GLY A 175 15.43 6.40 -12.01
C GLY A 175 15.43 5.17 -12.92
N ASP A 176 16.20 4.14 -12.60
CA ASP A 176 16.53 3.03 -13.52
C ASP A 176 16.12 1.63 -13.04
N HIS A 177 15.43 1.53 -11.90
CA HIS A 177 14.98 0.27 -11.34
C HIS A 177 13.64 0.41 -10.60
N LEU A 178 13.05 -0.74 -10.25
CA LEU A 178 11.78 -0.83 -9.52
C LEU A 178 11.89 -0.06 -8.19
N SER A 179 11.01 0.90 -7.95
CA SER A 179 11.05 1.75 -6.77
C SER A 179 9.76 1.70 -5.95
N LEU A 180 9.72 2.40 -4.81
CA LEU A 180 8.50 2.55 -4.02
C LEU A 180 7.38 3.21 -4.83
N ALA A 181 7.69 4.05 -5.80
CA ALA A 181 6.71 4.69 -6.68
C ALA A 181 5.96 3.64 -7.52
N ASP A 182 6.68 2.72 -8.12
CA ASP A 182 6.12 1.65 -8.95
C ASP A 182 5.30 0.68 -8.10
N ILE A 183 5.87 0.24 -6.96
CA ILE A 183 5.21 -0.67 -6.01
C ILE A 183 3.92 -0.05 -5.47
N ALA A 184 3.90 1.26 -5.23
CA ALA A 184 2.71 1.98 -4.79
C ALA A 184 1.61 2.02 -5.87
N CYS A 185 1.97 2.25 -7.14
CA CYS A 185 1.01 2.40 -8.24
C CYS A 185 0.45 1.07 -8.73
N PHE A 186 1.31 0.05 -8.89
CA PHE A 186 0.99 -1.20 -9.58
C PHE A 186 -0.28 -1.91 -9.05
N PRO A 187 -0.50 -2.07 -7.72
CA PRO A 187 -1.68 -2.75 -7.21
C PRO A 187 -2.99 -2.04 -7.54
N TRP A 188 -2.97 -0.71 -7.73
CA TRP A 188 -4.13 0.04 -8.18
C TRP A 188 -4.31 -0.06 -9.69
N LEU A 189 -3.25 -0.17 -10.49
CA LEU A 189 -3.35 -0.35 -11.94
C LEU A 189 -3.88 -1.73 -12.32
N ARG A 190 -3.39 -2.80 -11.66
CA ARG A 190 -3.72 -4.19 -12.03
C ARG A 190 -5.21 -4.53 -11.91
N ILE A 191 -5.95 -3.85 -11.03
CA ILE A 191 -7.38 -4.05 -10.84
C ILE A 191 -8.17 -3.21 -11.84
N MET A 192 -8.03 -3.48 -13.14
CA MET A 192 -8.91 -2.83 -14.12
C MET A 192 -10.32 -3.41 -13.99
N ALA A 193 -11.30 -2.54 -13.78
CA ALA A 193 -12.68 -2.85 -14.06
C ALA A 193 -12.76 -3.17 -15.56
N GLN A 194 -13.09 -4.42 -15.89
CA GLN A 194 -13.59 -4.76 -17.22
C GLN A 194 -15.00 -4.20 -17.38
#